data_AF-A0A927NBL5-F1
#
_entry.id   AF-A0A927NBL5-F1
#
_cell.length_a   1.000
_cell.length_b   1.000
_cell.length_c   1.000
_cell.angle_alpha   90.00
_cell.angle_beta   90.00
_cell.angle_gamma   90.00
#
_symmetry.space_group_name_H-M   'P 1'
#
loop_
_entity.id
_entity.type
_entity.pdbx_description
1 polymer ?
#
loop_
_entity_poly.entity_id
_entity_poly.type
_entity_poly.pdbx_seq_one_letter_code
_entity_poly.pdbx_strand_id
1 'polypeptide(L)'
;MTLNLKTSCVEHNVLKEYLEENASATLAEKINHGVFIEKDGKRLLNRKDLDGFMKYACEEARKLAAKGATSACIKDDVVFGWAIHYFEEDEIIGKLYNEDGSEYKPPKPEYKPIQRVPAPSIPVKPTPPKAQQFNLFDMMAQTEESKADKSADELDDGNAEPTELNVDMETGEILSYKTAEKNVPRTQGSSLYQKYIQIQNQYPQAVIAYRLGDFFEVFGDNAVKVSNRLELTLTGRDCGLEERVAMVGFPYYAADVYFKKISAFAQLVIVDGDSVSLYQIEEPPLKPQNEPSLPENFDDNDDFEEERALQKFFDKDALCPLYELFDYNLDMQ
;
A
#
# COMPACT_ATOMS: atom_id res chain seq x y z
N MET A 1 -15.62 24.84 -15.64
CA MET A 1 -15.40 26.28 -15.34
C MET A 1 -13.98 26.66 -15.77
N THR A 2 -13.49 27.88 -15.52
CA THR A 2 -12.12 28.27 -15.89
C THR A 2 -11.29 28.67 -14.68
N LEU A 3 -10.10 28.09 -14.56
CA LEU A 3 -9.15 28.25 -13.48
C LEU A 3 -7.86 28.92 -13.98
N ASN A 4 -7.43 29.95 -13.26
CA ASN A 4 -6.21 30.72 -13.48
C ASN A 4 -4.97 30.00 -12.89
N LEU A 5 -4.91 28.69 -13.12
CA LEU A 5 -3.76 27.85 -12.81
C LEU A 5 -2.80 27.86 -14.00
N LYS A 6 -1.53 28.14 -13.74
CA LYS A 6 -0.45 28.02 -14.73
C LYS A 6 -0.05 26.57 -14.85
N THR A 7 -0.07 26.04 -16.07
CA THR A 7 0.46 24.71 -16.38
C THR A 7 1.85 24.82 -17.00
N SER A 8 2.68 23.81 -16.74
CA SER A 8 4.12 23.81 -17.07
C SER A 8 4.63 22.44 -17.53
N CYS A 9 3.85 21.39 -17.31
CA CYS A 9 4.06 20.01 -17.73
C CYS A 9 2.70 19.38 -18.09
N VAL A 10 2.69 18.13 -18.58
CA VAL A 10 1.46 17.47 -19.06
C VAL A 10 0.51 17.15 -17.89
N GLU A 11 1.09 16.71 -16.77
CA GLU A 11 0.41 16.37 -15.52
C GLU A 11 -0.36 17.57 -14.96
N HIS A 12 0.21 18.79 -15.08
CA HIS A 12 -0.47 20.03 -14.72
C HIS A 12 -1.68 20.34 -15.61
N ASN A 13 -1.71 19.90 -16.87
CA ASN A 13 -2.90 20.05 -17.72
C ASN A 13 -4.00 19.09 -17.26
N VAL A 14 -3.68 17.81 -17.04
CA VAL A 14 -4.65 16.79 -16.58
C VAL A 14 -5.26 17.18 -15.23
N LEU A 15 -4.43 17.63 -14.28
CA LEU A 15 -4.91 18.14 -12.98
C LEU A 15 -5.78 19.38 -13.13
N LYS A 16 -5.43 20.30 -14.05
CA LYS A 16 -6.24 21.50 -14.31
C LYS A 16 -7.59 21.13 -14.92
N GLU A 17 -7.63 20.25 -15.92
CA GLU A 17 -8.83 19.78 -16.60
C GLU A 17 -9.79 19.11 -15.61
N TYR A 18 -9.29 18.16 -14.81
CA TYR A 18 -10.06 17.54 -13.73
C TYR A 18 -10.66 18.57 -12.76
N LEU A 19 -9.89 19.57 -12.33
CA LEU A 19 -10.37 20.64 -11.45
C LEU A 19 -11.35 21.59 -12.15
N GLU A 20 -11.19 21.84 -13.46
CA GLU A 20 -12.11 22.63 -14.28
C GLU A 20 -13.46 21.93 -14.52
N GLU A 21 -13.54 20.61 -14.37
CA GLU A 21 -14.78 19.83 -14.38
C GLU A 21 -15.39 19.64 -12.98
N ASN A 22 -14.59 19.24 -11.98
CA ASN A 22 -15.08 18.67 -10.72
C ASN A 22 -15.10 19.64 -9.52
N ALA A 23 -14.48 20.83 -9.62
CA ALA A 23 -14.47 21.78 -8.50
C ALA A 23 -15.86 22.40 -8.24
N SER A 24 -16.13 22.76 -6.98
CA SER A 24 -17.27 23.62 -6.66
C SER A 24 -17.00 25.06 -7.12
N ALA A 25 -18.06 25.85 -7.35
CA ALA A 25 -17.91 27.26 -7.73
C ALA A 25 -17.14 28.08 -6.67
N THR A 26 -17.34 27.77 -5.38
CA THR A 26 -16.60 28.36 -4.26
C THR A 26 -15.12 27.95 -4.25
N LEU A 27 -14.81 26.69 -4.58
CA LEU A 27 -13.42 26.23 -4.74
C LEU A 27 -12.72 26.92 -5.92
N ALA A 28 -13.42 27.10 -7.04
CA ALA A 28 -12.90 27.85 -8.19
C ALA A 28 -12.63 29.33 -7.85
N GLU A 29 -13.48 29.97 -7.03
CA GLU A 29 -13.21 31.31 -6.50
C GLU A 29 -11.97 31.35 -5.59
N LYS A 30 -11.80 30.38 -4.67
CA LYS A 30 -10.59 30.24 -3.84
C LYS A 30 -9.33 30.10 -4.71
N ILE A 31 -9.36 29.25 -5.74
CA ILE A 31 -8.23 29.03 -6.65
C ILE A 31 -7.88 30.30 -7.42
N ASN A 32 -8.88 30.98 -7.99
CA ASN A 32 -8.66 32.15 -8.86
C ASN A 32 -8.19 33.40 -8.08
N HIS A 33 -8.76 33.65 -6.90
CA HIS A 33 -8.51 34.88 -6.14
C HIS A 33 -7.48 34.69 -5.01
N GLY A 34 -7.29 33.47 -4.52
CA GLY A 34 -6.58 33.18 -3.28
C GLY A 34 -7.45 33.42 -2.04
N VAL A 35 -6.96 32.98 -0.89
CA VAL A 35 -7.64 33.10 0.41
C VAL A 35 -6.82 34.00 1.33
N PHE A 36 -7.45 34.93 2.05
CA PHE A 36 -6.75 35.74 3.04
C PHE A 36 -6.56 34.97 4.34
N ILE A 37 -5.33 34.92 4.84
CA ILE A 37 -4.99 34.35 6.15
C ILE A 37 -4.26 35.40 7.01
N GLU A 38 -4.36 35.27 8.33
CA GLU A 38 -3.57 36.08 9.26
C GLU A 38 -2.33 35.31 9.70
N LYS A 39 -1.15 35.91 9.55
CA LYS A 39 0.14 35.31 9.93
C LYS A 39 1.12 36.39 10.34
N ASP A 40 1.89 36.15 11.39
CA ASP A 40 2.89 37.09 11.94
C ASP A 40 2.31 38.49 12.24
N GLY A 41 1.02 38.57 12.61
CA GLY A 41 0.28 39.81 12.86
C GLY A 41 -0.09 40.61 11.59
N LYS A 42 -0.03 39.98 10.40
CA LYS A 42 -0.34 40.59 9.11
C LYS A 42 -1.39 39.77 8.35
N ARG A 43 -2.26 40.46 7.62
CA ARG A 43 -3.14 39.85 6.62
C ARG A 43 -2.33 39.57 5.35
N LEU A 44 -2.28 38.31 4.93
CA LEU A 44 -1.56 37.85 3.75
C LEU A 44 -2.52 37.09 2.82
N LEU A 45 -2.31 37.21 1.51
CA LEU A 45 -3.05 36.46 0.51
C LEU A 45 -2.33 35.13 0.22
N ASN A 46 -2.94 34.02 0.62
CA ASN A 46 -2.53 32.66 0.29
C ASN A 46 -2.99 32.32 -1.14
N ARG A 47 -2.04 32.09 -2.05
CA ARG A 47 -2.31 31.55 -3.39
C ARG A 47 -1.59 30.22 -3.54
N LYS A 48 -2.39 29.18 -3.74
CA LYS A 48 -1.94 27.82 -4.04
C LYS A 48 -1.72 27.69 -5.54
N ASP A 49 -0.74 26.89 -5.94
CA ASP A 49 -0.48 26.54 -7.34
C ASP A 49 -0.20 25.04 -7.49
N LEU A 50 -0.13 24.59 -8.75
CA LEU A 50 0.11 23.19 -9.10
C LEU A 50 1.54 22.74 -8.72
N ASP A 51 2.54 23.62 -8.82
CA ASP A 51 3.90 23.34 -8.32
C ASP A 51 3.92 23.03 -6.81
N GLY A 52 3.08 23.71 -6.02
CA GLY A 52 2.86 23.42 -4.61
C GLY A 52 2.06 22.14 -4.39
N PHE A 53 1.02 21.90 -5.20
CA PHE A 53 0.24 20.66 -5.15
C PHE A 53 1.11 19.43 -5.39
N MET A 54 1.98 19.43 -6.41
CA MET A 54 2.84 18.27 -6.70
C MET A 54 3.78 17.94 -5.54
N LYS A 55 4.23 18.95 -4.75
CA LYS A 55 5.02 18.73 -3.53
C LYS A 55 4.17 18.15 -2.40
N TYR A 56 2.96 18.69 -2.20
CA TYR A 56 1.99 18.18 -1.23
C TYR A 56 1.62 16.72 -1.54
N ALA A 57 1.28 16.40 -2.78
CA ALA A 57 1.02 15.04 -3.25
C ALA A 57 2.23 14.11 -3.07
N CYS A 58 3.46 14.59 -3.29
CA CYS A 58 4.68 13.85 -2.96
C CYS A 58 4.89 13.62 -1.45
N GLU A 59 4.30 14.42 -0.57
CA GLU A 59 4.35 14.22 0.88
C GLU A 59 3.23 13.29 1.37
N GLU A 60 2.00 13.41 0.86
CA GLU A 60 0.93 12.42 1.12
C GLU A 60 1.31 11.03 0.58
N ALA A 61 1.90 10.95 -0.61
CA ALA A 61 2.49 9.73 -1.17
C ALA A 61 3.49 9.05 -0.21
N ARG A 62 4.34 9.83 0.48
CA ARG A 62 5.31 9.32 1.45
C ARG A 62 4.68 8.91 2.79
N LYS A 63 3.54 9.50 3.17
CA LYS A 63 2.78 9.08 4.37
C LYS A 63 2.09 7.74 4.16
N LEU A 64 1.65 7.47 2.92
CA LEU A 64 1.04 6.20 2.50
C LEU A 64 2.06 5.12 2.15
N ALA A 65 3.27 5.50 1.75
CA ALA A 65 4.40 4.57 1.65
C ALA A 65 4.69 3.92 3.01
N ALA A 66 4.76 2.59 3.04
CA ALA A 66 5.07 1.86 4.26
C ALA A 66 6.48 2.23 4.77
N LYS A 67 6.68 2.28 6.10
CA LYS A 67 7.99 2.58 6.71
C LYS A 67 9.07 1.63 6.17
N GLY A 68 10.04 2.18 5.42
CA GLY A 68 11.13 1.42 4.79
C GLY A 68 10.87 0.97 3.34
N ALA A 69 9.69 1.22 2.78
CA ALA A 69 9.42 0.95 1.36
C ALA A 69 10.10 1.98 0.45
N THR A 70 10.62 1.50 -0.69
CA THR A 70 11.28 2.33 -1.71
C THR A 70 10.31 2.90 -2.76
N SER A 71 9.04 2.50 -2.72
CA SER A 71 8.01 2.87 -3.70
C SER A 71 6.61 2.81 -3.07
N ALA A 72 5.67 3.58 -3.63
CA ALA A 72 4.25 3.49 -3.35
C ALA A 72 3.48 3.46 -4.68
N CYS A 73 2.35 2.75 -4.72
CA CYS A 73 1.40 2.79 -5.84
C CYS A 73 0.18 3.61 -5.41
N ILE A 74 -0.25 4.55 -6.24
CA ILE A 74 -1.31 5.52 -5.95
C ILE A 74 -2.21 5.57 -7.19
N LYS A 75 -3.52 5.53 -6.99
CA LYS A 75 -4.51 5.62 -8.08
C LYS A 75 -4.80 7.09 -8.41
N ASP A 76 -5.12 7.38 -9.65
CA ASP A 76 -5.40 8.74 -10.14
C ASP A 76 -6.53 9.41 -9.32
N ASP A 77 -7.63 8.71 -9.05
CA ASP A 77 -8.73 9.16 -8.18
C ASP A 77 -8.27 9.70 -6.82
N VAL A 78 -7.22 9.11 -6.26
CA VAL A 78 -6.68 9.48 -4.94
C VAL A 78 -5.83 10.75 -5.06
N VAL A 79 -5.04 10.90 -6.14
CA VAL A 79 -4.30 12.14 -6.45
C VAL A 79 -5.27 13.28 -6.76
N PHE A 80 -6.34 13.01 -7.51
CA PHE A 80 -7.40 13.97 -7.79
C PHE A 80 -8.17 14.39 -6.52
N GLY A 81 -8.46 13.45 -5.62
CA GLY A 81 -9.01 13.74 -4.29
C GLY A 81 -8.09 14.64 -3.46
N TRP A 82 -6.78 14.40 -3.49
CA TRP A 82 -5.80 15.31 -2.88
C TRP A 82 -5.76 16.68 -3.55
N ALA A 83 -6.00 16.80 -4.86
CA ALA A 83 -6.03 18.08 -5.54
C ALA A 83 -7.20 18.95 -5.03
N ILE A 84 -8.40 18.36 -4.92
CA ILE A 84 -9.58 19.04 -4.33
C ILE A 84 -9.27 19.49 -2.90
N HIS A 85 -8.87 18.57 -2.02
CA HIS A 85 -8.55 18.86 -0.61
C HIS A 85 -7.42 19.89 -0.46
N TYR A 86 -6.33 19.76 -1.24
CA TYR A 86 -5.22 20.72 -1.26
C TYR A 86 -5.69 22.13 -1.57
N PHE A 87 -6.58 22.32 -2.55
CA PHE A 87 -7.11 23.65 -2.88
C PHE A 87 -8.20 24.12 -1.91
N GLU A 88 -8.99 23.23 -1.34
CA GLU A 88 -10.14 23.54 -0.47
C GLU A 88 -9.74 23.92 0.97
N GLU A 89 -8.75 23.26 1.58
CA GLU A 89 -8.38 23.47 2.99
C GLU A 89 -7.63 24.78 3.24
N ASP A 90 -8.21 25.70 4.03
CA ASP A 90 -7.59 27.01 4.26
C ASP A 90 -6.32 26.96 5.14
N GLU A 91 -6.11 25.86 5.87
CA GLU A 91 -4.88 25.60 6.63
C GLU A 91 -3.66 25.32 5.73
N ILE A 92 -3.86 24.88 4.49
CA ILE A 92 -2.76 24.54 3.57
C ILE A 92 -2.18 25.83 2.96
N ILE A 93 -0.98 26.20 3.40
CA ILE A 93 -0.28 27.43 3.00
C ILE A 93 0.53 27.20 1.71
N GLY A 94 0.11 27.84 0.62
CA GLY A 94 0.86 27.97 -0.62
C GLY A 94 1.81 29.17 -0.61
N LYS A 95 1.88 29.90 -1.72
CA LYS A 95 2.67 31.15 -1.82
C LYS A 95 1.89 32.29 -1.17
N LEU A 96 2.51 32.96 -0.21
CA LEU A 96 1.93 34.10 0.49
C LEU A 96 2.34 35.42 -0.16
N TYR A 97 1.40 36.35 -0.25
CA TYR A 97 1.60 37.69 -0.81
C TYR A 97 1.11 38.75 0.18
N ASN A 98 1.81 39.89 0.24
CA ASN A 98 1.38 41.07 0.99
C ASN A 98 0.23 41.78 0.25
N GLU A 99 -0.43 42.74 0.88
CA GLU A 99 -1.48 43.56 0.25
C GLU A 99 -0.97 44.38 -0.96
N ASP A 100 0.33 44.68 -0.98
CA ASP A 100 1.11 45.28 -2.08
C ASP A 100 1.40 44.30 -3.24
N GLY A 101 0.90 43.06 -3.19
CA GLY A 101 1.12 42.03 -4.22
C GLY A 101 2.53 41.43 -4.26
N SER A 102 3.44 41.92 -3.41
CA SER A 102 4.80 41.39 -3.25
C SER A 102 4.82 40.07 -2.46
N GLU A 103 5.63 39.10 -2.88
CA GLU A 103 5.78 37.78 -2.22
C GLU A 103 6.29 37.93 -0.77
N TYR A 104 5.56 37.37 0.19
CA TYR A 104 5.93 37.41 1.61
C TYR A 104 7.09 36.47 1.91
N LYS A 105 8.21 37.05 2.35
CA LYS A 105 9.39 36.32 2.82
C LYS A 105 9.47 36.52 4.34
N PRO A 106 9.44 35.44 5.14
CA PRO A 106 9.45 35.56 6.60
C PRO A 106 10.74 36.26 7.05
N PRO A 107 10.69 37.08 8.11
CA PRO A 107 11.87 37.76 8.62
C PRO A 107 12.92 36.74 9.05
N LYS A 108 14.14 36.87 8.51
CA LYS A 108 15.27 36.04 8.95
C LYS A 108 15.53 36.31 10.44
N PRO A 109 15.75 35.27 11.27
CA PRO A 109 16.12 35.49 12.67
C PRO A 109 17.45 36.23 12.73
N GLU A 110 17.47 37.39 13.38
CA GLU A 110 18.68 38.16 13.61
C GLU A 110 19.59 37.43 14.61
N TYR A 111 20.47 36.59 14.09
CA TYR A 111 21.59 36.03 14.84
C TYR A 111 22.54 37.16 15.28
N LYS A 112 22.29 37.71 16.46
CA LYS A 112 23.26 38.55 17.17
C LYS A 112 24.56 37.74 17.28
N PRO A 113 25.69 38.24 16.73
CA PRO A 113 26.91 37.46 16.70
C PRO A 113 27.41 37.23 18.13
N ILE A 114 27.37 35.98 18.58
CA ILE A 114 27.92 35.59 19.88
C ILE A 114 29.42 35.86 19.82
N GLN A 115 29.90 36.86 20.57
CA GLN A 115 31.32 37.07 20.77
C GLN A 115 31.89 35.82 21.44
N ARG A 116 32.68 35.06 20.68
CA ARG A 116 33.42 33.91 21.19
C ARG A 116 34.50 34.44 22.14
N VAL A 117 34.22 34.45 23.44
CA VAL A 117 35.28 34.56 24.45
C VAL A 117 36.30 33.45 24.18
N PRO A 118 37.59 33.76 24.02
CA PRO A 118 38.60 32.75 23.69
C PRO A 118 38.77 31.81 24.88
N ALA A 119 38.62 30.50 24.64
CA ALA A 119 38.86 29.49 25.66
C ALA A 119 40.36 29.46 26.03
N PRO A 120 40.72 29.30 27.31
CA PRO A 120 42.11 29.21 27.73
C PRO A 120 42.79 27.97 27.13
N SER A 121 43.93 28.18 26.48
CA SER A 121 44.69 27.15 25.79
C SER A 121 45.38 26.20 26.79
N ILE A 122 44.81 25.02 27.01
CA ILE A 122 45.47 23.92 27.71
C ILE A 122 46.47 23.25 26.75
N PRO A 123 47.74 23.02 27.13
CA PRO A 123 48.71 22.37 26.25
C PRO A 123 48.35 20.91 25.99
N VAL A 124 48.33 20.52 24.71
CA VAL A 124 47.97 19.18 24.25
C VAL A 124 49.11 18.20 24.51
N LYS A 125 48.84 17.12 25.25
CA LYS A 125 49.73 15.94 25.29
C LYS A 125 49.61 15.16 23.97
N PRO A 126 50.71 14.59 23.43
CA PRO A 126 50.64 13.80 22.21
C PRO A 126 49.78 12.55 22.40
N THR A 127 48.84 12.32 21.49
CA THR A 127 48.06 11.08 21.40
C THR A 127 48.92 9.95 20.80
N PRO A 128 48.74 8.69 21.25
CA PRO A 128 49.32 7.54 20.56
C PRO A 128 48.74 7.40 19.14
N PRO A 129 49.45 6.73 18.21
CA PRO A 129 48.97 6.55 16.84
C PRO A 129 47.67 5.73 16.82
N LYS A 130 46.67 6.18 16.04
CA LYS A 130 45.48 5.38 15.77
C LYS A 130 45.88 4.14 14.97
N ALA A 131 45.35 2.98 15.37
CA ALA A 131 45.44 1.78 14.55
C ALA A 131 44.81 2.04 13.17
N GLN A 132 45.49 1.59 12.12
CA GLN A 132 45.06 1.78 10.75
C GLN A 132 43.87 0.84 10.48
N GLN A 133 42.70 1.41 10.19
CA GLN A 133 41.50 0.62 9.90
C GLN A 133 41.62 0.03 8.50
N PHE A 134 41.77 -1.30 8.42
CA PHE A 134 41.71 -2.05 7.15
C PHE A 134 40.33 -1.90 6.52
N ASN A 135 40.27 -1.70 5.21
CA ASN A 135 39.01 -1.70 4.47
C ASN A 135 38.64 -3.14 4.07
N LEU A 136 37.37 -3.39 3.72
CA LEU A 136 36.92 -4.73 3.29
C LEU A 136 37.72 -5.30 2.10
N PHE A 137 38.31 -4.44 1.27
CA PHE A 137 39.20 -4.83 0.18
C PHE A 137 40.50 -5.49 0.65
N ASP A 138 41.08 -5.06 1.78
CA ASP A 138 42.30 -5.67 2.34
C ASP A 138 42.02 -7.09 2.90
N MET A 139 40.77 -7.35 3.30
CA MET A 139 40.38 -8.58 3.98
C MET A 139 40.08 -9.73 3.00
N MET A 140 39.55 -9.45 1.80
CA MET A 140 39.38 -10.48 0.76
C MET A 140 40.72 -10.91 0.15
N ALA A 141 41.66 -9.97 -0.01
CA ALA A 141 42.96 -10.20 -0.64
C ALA A 141 43.89 -11.16 0.13
N GLN A 142 43.57 -11.51 1.37
CA GLN A 142 44.36 -12.39 2.25
C GLN A 142 43.75 -13.80 2.41
N THR A 143 42.68 -14.12 1.66
CA THR A 143 42.01 -15.43 1.74
C THR A 143 42.71 -16.53 0.93
N GLU A 144 43.74 -16.20 0.14
CA GLU A 144 44.49 -17.12 -0.71
C GLU A 144 45.96 -17.30 -0.27
N GLU A 145 46.23 -17.70 0.98
CA GLU A 145 47.46 -18.45 1.29
C GLU A 145 47.40 -19.32 2.57
N SER A 146 48.24 -20.35 2.62
CA SER A 146 48.07 -21.60 3.37
C SER A 146 48.44 -21.63 4.88
N LYS A 147 47.66 -22.41 5.66
CA LYS A 147 48.03 -23.39 6.73
C LYS A 147 49.36 -23.22 7.52
N ALA A 148 49.30 -23.30 8.87
CA ALA A 148 50.08 -24.28 9.69
C ALA A 148 49.75 -24.27 11.22
N ASP A 149 50.17 -25.34 11.90
CA ASP A 149 49.90 -25.84 13.27
C ASP A 149 50.20 -25.00 14.55
N LYS A 150 49.22 -25.07 15.50
CA LYS A 150 49.28 -25.50 16.94
C LYS A 150 50.00 -24.73 18.08
N SER A 151 49.43 -24.94 19.28
CA SER A 151 49.97 -24.90 20.67
C SER A 151 50.14 -23.52 21.36
N ALA A 152 49.95 -23.37 22.68
CA ALA A 152 49.22 -24.15 23.70
C ALA A 152 49.04 -23.32 25.01
N ASP A 153 48.18 -23.79 25.91
CA ASP A 153 48.05 -23.49 27.37
C ASP A 153 47.68 -22.04 27.81
N GLU A 154 46.49 -21.81 28.39
CA GLU A 154 46.12 -21.79 29.85
C GLU A 154 46.58 -20.51 30.60
N LEU A 155 45.89 -19.88 31.58
CA LEU A 155 44.55 -19.93 32.25
C LEU A 155 44.38 -18.55 32.99
N ASP A 156 43.29 -18.09 33.64
CA ASP A 156 41.98 -18.61 34.08
C ASP A 156 40.93 -17.45 34.26
N ASP A 157 39.65 -17.80 34.50
CA ASP A 157 38.53 -17.08 35.16
C ASP A 157 37.98 -15.73 34.59
N GLY A 158 36.66 -15.53 34.69
CA GLY A 158 35.95 -14.30 34.28
C GLY A 158 34.43 -14.38 34.03
N ASN A 159 33.85 -15.58 33.91
CA ASN A 159 32.40 -15.90 33.93
C ASN A 159 31.44 -15.23 32.89
N ALA A 160 31.31 -15.86 31.71
CA ALA A 160 30.15 -16.66 31.24
C ALA A 160 28.68 -16.27 31.63
N GLU A 161 27.61 -16.55 30.84
CA GLU A 161 27.45 -17.06 29.45
C GLU A 161 25.98 -16.81 28.94
N PRO A 162 25.62 -17.13 27.68
CA PRO A 162 24.32 -16.85 27.06
C PRO A 162 23.38 -18.08 26.97
N THR A 163 22.29 -17.94 26.19
CA THR A 163 21.45 -19.01 25.63
C THR A 163 20.85 -18.52 24.31
N GLU A 164 20.56 -19.29 23.26
CA GLU A 164 21.06 -20.53 22.65
C GLU A 164 20.05 -20.83 21.53
N LEU A 165 20.49 -21.37 20.39
CA LEU A 165 19.63 -21.89 19.33
C LEU A 165 19.93 -23.39 19.20
N ASN A 166 18.97 -24.25 19.53
CA ASN A 166 19.14 -25.70 19.45
C ASN A 166 18.23 -26.30 18.37
N VAL A 167 18.83 -27.19 17.56
CA VAL A 167 18.17 -27.93 16.48
C VAL A 167 18.67 -29.37 16.52
N ASP A 168 17.92 -30.25 17.18
CA ASP A 168 18.30 -31.66 17.33
C ASP A 168 17.91 -32.50 16.11
N MET A 169 18.86 -33.30 15.63
CA MET A 169 18.73 -34.13 14.42
C MET A 169 18.52 -35.61 14.76
N GLU A 170 17.43 -35.98 15.44
CA GLU A 170 17.12 -37.42 15.58
C GLU A 170 15.64 -37.85 15.76
N THR A 171 14.67 -37.17 15.13
CA THR A 171 13.43 -37.79 14.62
C THR A 171 12.80 -36.94 13.51
N GLY A 172 12.41 -37.57 12.40
CA GLY A 172 11.91 -36.89 11.20
C GLY A 172 10.43 -36.47 11.23
N GLU A 173 9.93 -35.90 12.33
CA GLU A 173 8.54 -35.45 12.46
C GLU A 173 8.41 -33.92 12.56
N ILE A 174 7.61 -33.34 11.65
CA ILE A 174 7.18 -31.94 11.74
C ILE A 174 6.09 -31.85 12.81
N LEU A 175 6.49 -31.68 14.07
CA LEU A 175 5.55 -31.58 15.19
C LEU A 175 4.70 -30.29 15.10
N SER A 176 3.39 -30.48 15.05
CA SER A 176 2.40 -29.41 14.97
C SER A 176 2.39 -28.54 16.22
N TYR A 177 2.03 -27.27 16.03
CA TYR A 177 1.78 -26.33 17.13
C TYR A 177 0.61 -26.84 17.99
N LYS A 178 0.94 -27.34 19.19
CA LYS A 178 -0.03 -27.85 20.14
C LYS A 178 -0.95 -26.72 20.62
N THR A 179 -2.25 -26.93 20.55
CA THR A 179 -3.27 -26.01 21.05
C THR A 179 -3.09 -25.77 22.56
N ALA A 180 -2.47 -24.65 22.92
CA ALA A 180 -2.30 -24.24 24.31
C ALA A 180 -3.39 -23.23 24.67
N GLU A 181 -4.45 -23.70 25.34
CA GLU A 181 -5.48 -22.82 25.90
C GLU A 181 -4.87 -21.87 26.93
N LYS A 182 -4.64 -20.61 26.53
CA LYS A 182 -4.20 -19.54 27.43
C LYS A 182 -5.35 -18.58 27.70
N ASN A 183 -5.64 -18.37 28.98
CA ASN A 183 -6.58 -17.37 29.47
C ASN A 183 -6.28 -16.00 28.84
N VAL A 184 -7.21 -15.47 28.05
CA VAL A 184 -7.05 -14.19 27.36
C VAL A 184 -7.18 -13.04 28.37
N PRO A 185 -6.12 -12.23 28.61
CA PRO A 185 -6.26 -10.99 29.34
C PRO A 185 -7.13 -10.04 28.51
N ARG A 186 -8.21 -9.50 29.09
CA ARG A 186 -9.03 -8.50 28.39
C ARG A 186 -8.20 -7.22 28.16
N THR A 187 -8.51 -6.53 27.06
CA THR A 187 -7.93 -5.24 26.63
C THR A 187 -6.42 -5.24 26.38
N GLN A 188 -5.99 -5.98 25.36
CA GLN A 188 -4.90 -5.56 24.47
C GLN A 188 -5.46 -5.49 23.03
N GLY A 189 -4.91 -4.60 22.20
CA GLY A 189 -5.38 -4.38 20.82
C GLY A 189 -6.41 -3.25 20.66
N SER A 190 -6.54 -2.76 19.43
CA SER A 190 -7.42 -1.66 19.02
C SER A 190 -8.91 -2.04 19.05
N SER A 191 -9.80 -1.05 19.11
CA SER A 191 -11.27 -1.27 19.09
C SER A 191 -11.73 -2.11 17.89
N LEU A 192 -11.12 -1.89 16.71
CA LEU A 192 -11.33 -2.67 15.50
C LEU A 192 -10.93 -4.14 15.69
N TYR A 193 -9.72 -4.40 16.21
CA TYR A 193 -9.24 -5.77 16.39
C TYR A 193 -10.01 -6.50 17.50
N GLN A 194 -10.41 -5.80 18.55
CA GLN A 194 -11.30 -6.34 19.59
C GLN A 194 -12.66 -6.76 19.00
N LYS A 195 -13.29 -5.94 18.15
CA LYS A 195 -14.50 -6.31 17.40
C LYS A 195 -14.26 -7.54 16.51
N TYR A 196 -13.16 -7.57 15.74
CA TYR A 196 -12.84 -8.70 14.88
C TYR A 196 -12.71 -10.01 15.66
N ILE A 197 -11.98 -10.02 16.78
CA ILE A 197 -11.83 -11.20 17.64
C ILE A 197 -13.18 -11.61 18.28
N GLN A 198 -14.05 -10.67 18.65
CA GLN A 198 -15.40 -10.98 19.14
C GLN A 198 -16.25 -11.70 18.08
N ILE A 199 -16.10 -11.38 16.79
CA ILE A 199 -16.81 -12.05 15.69
C ILE A 199 -16.13 -13.40 15.35
N GLN A 200 -14.79 -13.44 15.31
CA GLN A 200 -14.04 -14.68 15.09
C GLN A 200 -14.33 -15.75 16.15
N ASN A 201 -14.55 -15.34 17.41
CA ASN A 201 -14.96 -16.23 18.50
C ASN A 201 -16.41 -16.76 18.36
N GLN A 202 -17.29 -16.07 17.64
CA GLN A 202 -18.64 -16.57 17.32
C GLN A 202 -18.62 -17.56 16.16
N TYR A 203 -17.62 -17.47 15.27
CA TYR A 203 -17.44 -18.37 14.13
C TYR A 203 -16.00 -18.93 14.07
N PRO A 204 -15.59 -19.83 15.00
CA PRO A 204 -14.17 -20.21 15.17
C PRO A 204 -13.51 -20.87 13.95
N GLN A 205 -14.30 -21.47 13.05
CA GLN A 205 -13.83 -22.15 11.84
C GLN A 205 -14.07 -21.34 10.55
N ALA A 206 -14.64 -20.13 10.65
CA ALA A 206 -14.91 -19.28 9.50
C ALA A 206 -13.78 -18.27 9.26
N VAL A 207 -13.57 -17.92 7.99
CA VAL A 207 -12.86 -16.71 7.58
C VAL A 207 -13.81 -15.53 7.77
N ILE A 208 -13.37 -14.51 8.51
CA ILE A 208 -14.11 -13.25 8.66
C ILE A 208 -13.50 -12.24 7.69
N ALA A 209 -14.27 -11.80 6.68
CA ALA A 209 -13.90 -10.71 5.80
C ALA A 209 -14.53 -9.41 6.31
N TYR A 210 -13.72 -8.53 6.89
CA TYR A 210 -14.16 -7.31 7.55
C TYR A 210 -13.95 -6.10 6.63
N ARG A 211 -15.01 -5.38 6.26
CA ARG A 211 -14.91 -4.20 5.40
C ARG A 211 -14.28 -3.02 6.14
N LEU A 212 -13.22 -2.46 5.58
CA LEU A 212 -12.52 -1.28 6.07
C LEU A 212 -12.30 -0.34 4.88
N GLY A 213 -13.27 0.55 4.65
CA GLY A 213 -13.27 1.46 3.49
C GLY A 213 -13.55 0.75 2.17
N ASP A 214 -12.62 0.85 1.23
CA ASP A 214 -12.67 0.22 -0.09
C ASP A 214 -12.05 -1.20 -0.15
N PHE A 215 -11.66 -1.77 0.99
CA PHE A 215 -11.15 -3.15 1.09
C PHE A 215 -11.96 -4.01 2.07
N PHE A 216 -11.95 -5.32 1.84
CA PHE A 216 -12.20 -6.33 2.87
C PHE A 216 -10.87 -6.87 3.37
N GLU A 217 -10.71 -6.96 4.69
CA GLU A 217 -9.50 -7.47 5.35
C GLU A 217 -9.82 -8.72 6.18
N VAL A 218 -8.88 -9.67 6.17
CA VAL A 218 -8.87 -10.87 7.01
C VAL A 218 -7.60 -10.82 7.86
N PHE A 219 -7.67 -11.23 9.14
CA PHE A 219 -6.56 -11.16 10.08
C PHE A 219 -6.12 -12.53 10.64
N GLY A 220 -4.89 -12.58 11.17
CA GLY A 220 -4.31 -13.71 11.90
C GLY A 220 -4.07 -14.94 11.02
N ASP A 221 -4.19 -16.13 11.59
CA ASP A 221 -4.02 -17.41 10.88
C ASP A 221 -4.91 -17.53 9.65
N ASN A 222 -6.11 -16.94 9.69
CA ASN A 222 -7.02 -16.92 8.55
C ASN A 222 -6.50 -16.04 7.40
N ALA A 223 -5.73 -14.98 7.69
CA ALA A 223 -5.00 -14.23 6.68
C ALA A 223 -3.90 -15.07 6.02
N VAL A 224 -3.16 -15.85 6.82
CA VAL A 224 -2.10 -16.75 6.32
C VAL A 224 -2.68 -17.86 5.44
N LYS A 225 -3.82 -18.45 5.83
CA LYS A 225 -4.55 -19.44 5.01
C LYS A 225 -5.03 -18.84 3.69
N VAL A 226 -5.66 -17.66 3.71
CA VAL A 226 -6.25 -17.03 2.52
C VAL A 226 -5.18 -16.51 1.56
N SER A 227 -4.11 -15.89 2.06
CA SER A 227 -2.96 -15.47 1.23
C SER A 227 -2.30 -16.65 0.52
N ASN A 228 -1.91 -17.69 1.25
CA ASN A 228 -1.29 -18.89 0.68
C ASN A 228 -2.21 -19.65 -0.29
N ARG A 229 -3.54 -19.58 -0.13
CA ARG A 229 -4.50 -20.29 -1.00
C ARG A 229 -4.92 -19.52 -2.24
N LEU A 230 -4.87 -18.18 -2.20
CA LEU A 230 -5.33 -17.29 -3.29
C LEU A 230 -4.21 -16.46 -3.92
N GLU A 231 -2.95 -16.71 -3.54
CA GLU A 231 -1.75 -15.99 -4.00
C GLU A 231 -1.82 -14.47 -3.74
N LEU A 232 -2.56 -14.07 -2.70
CA LEU A 232 -2.68 -12.69 -2.27
C LEU A 232 -1.53 -12.30 -1.33
N THR A 233 -1.00 -11.09 -1.51
CA THR A 233 0.10 -10.56 -0.68
C THR A 233 -0.26 -10.55 0.81
N LEU A 234 0.42 -11.38 1.59
CA LEU A 234 0.35 -11.31 3.05
C LEU A 234 1.10 -10.06 3.54
N THR A 235 0.45 -9.29 4.41
CA THR A 235 1.00 -8.10 5.06
C THR A 235 0.79 -8.20 6.57
N GLY A 236 1.05 -7.13 7.32
CA GLY A 236 0.72 -7.07 8.74
C GLY A 236 0.13 -5.71 9.13
N ARG A 237 -1.01 -5.68 9.80
CA ARG A 237 -1.61 -4.44 10.33
C ARG A 237 -1.09 -4.14 11.73
N ASP A 238 -0.85 -2.87 12.02
CA ASP A 238 -0.72 -2.43 13.41
C ASP A 238 -2.11 -2.45 14.04
N CYS A 239 -2.31 -3.36 15.00
CA CYS A 239 -3.55 -3.54 15.71
C CYS A 239 -3.48 -3.06 17.16
N GLY A 240 -2.49 -2.25 17.56
CA GLY A 240 -2.32 -1.82 18.95
C GLY A 240 -1.90 -2.96 19.89
N LEU A 241 -1.04 -3.84 19.39
CA LEU A 241 -0.38 -4.94 20.10
C LEU A 241 1.15 -4.73 20.03
N GLU A 242 1.91 -5.53 20.76
CA GLU A 242 3.38 -5.50 20.71
C GLU A 242 3.92 -5.95 19.33
N GLU A 243 3.18 -6.83 18.63
CA GLU A 243 3.49 -7.32 17.28
C GLU A 243 2.40 -6.93 16.26
N ARG A 244 2.77 -6.83 14.98
CA ARG A 244 1.82 -6.56 13.88
C ARG A 244 1.06 -7.84 13.53
N VAL A 245 -0.26 -7.75 13.48
CA VAL A 245 -1.12 -8.90 13.17
C VAL A 245 -1.10 -9.17 11.67
N ALA A 246 -0.82 -10.41 11.28
CA ALA A 246 -0.88 -10.87 9.89
C ALA A 246 -2.23 -10.50 9.25
N MET A 247 -2.19 -9.96 8.03
CA MET A 247 -3.35 -9.37 7.36
C MET A 247 -3.28 -9.59 5.85
N VAL A 248 -4.39 -10.00 5.24
CA VAL A 248 -4.57 -10.02 3.78
C VAL A 248 -5.82 -9.23 3.43
N GLY A 249 -5.76 -8.44 2.36
CA GLY A 249 -6.85 -7.57 1.94
C GLY A 249 -7.12 -7.69 0.45
N PHE A 250 -8.39 -7.50 0.06
CA PHE A 250 -8.82 -7.46 -1.33
C PHE A 250 -9.88 -6.38 -1.54
N PRO A 251 -9.93 -5.72 -2.71
CA PRO A 251 -10.77 -4.54 -2.90
C PRO A 251 -12.25 -4.88 -3.00
N TYR A 252 -13.09 -4.00 -2.46
CA TYR A 252 -14.55 -4.12 -2.37
C TYR A 252 -15.21 -4.39 -3.73
N TYR A 253 -14.80 -3.69 -4.79
CA TYR A 253 -15.37 -3.84 -6.13
C TYR A 253 -15.09 -5.21 -6.78
N ALA A 254 -14.15 -5.98 -6.25
CA ALA A 254 -13.84 -7.35 -6.69
C ALA A 254 -14.21 -8.41 -5.65
N ALA A 255 -14.87 -8.01 -4.56
CA ALA A 255 -15.06 -8.85 -3.38
C ALA A 255 -15.77 -10.17 -3.69
N ASP A 256 -16.81 -10.17 -4.54
CA ASP A 256 -17.54 -11.38 -4.93
C ASP A 256 -16.65 -12.46 -5.55
N VAL A 257 -15.58 -12.07 -6.28
CA VAL A 257 -14.62 -13.02 -6.87
C VAL A 257 -13.80 -13.68 -5.77
N TYR A 258 -13.39 -12.93 -4.76
CA TYR A 258 -12.65 -13.45 -3.61
C TYR A 258 -13.55 -14.22 -2.64
N PHE A 259 -14.79 -13.77 -2.42
CA PHE A 259 -15.78 -14.46 -1.60
C PHE A 259 -16.08 -15.86 -2.14
N LYS A 260 -16.35 -15.99 -3.44
CA LYS A 260 -16.53 -17.30 -4.11
C LYS A 260 -15.29 -18.19 -4.01
N LYS A 261 -14.10 -17.61 -4.14
CA LYS A 261 -12.82 -18.33 -3.99
C LYS A 261 -12.57 -18.81 -2.55
N ILE A 262 -12.95 -18.02 -1.53
CA ILE A 262 -12.82 -18.38 -0.10
C ILE A 262 -13.88 -19.43 0.27
N SER A 263 -15.13 -19.25 -0.15
CA SER A 263 -16.23 -20.17 0.18
C SER A 263 -16.04 -21.59 -0.37
N ALA A 264 -15.17 -21.77 -1.37
CA ALA A 264 -14.76 -23.07 -1.90
C ALA A 264 -13.83 -23.89 -0.96
N PHE A 265 -13.29 -23.29 0.12
CA PHE A 265 -12.42 -24.01 1.07
C PHE A 265 -12.63 -23.66 2.55
N ALA A 266 -13.36 -22.59 2.88
CA ALA A 266 -13.69 -22.22 4.26
C ALA A 266 -15.08 -21.57 4.33
N GLN A 267 -15.77 -21.69 5.47
CA GLN A 267 -16.97 -20.90 5.73
C GLN A 267 -16.58 -19.42 5.77
N LEU A 268 -17.38 -18.54 5.17
CA LEU A 268 -17.11 -17.12 5.05
C LEU A 268 -18.19 -16.29 5.77
N VAL A 269 -17.76 -15.42 6.66
CA VAL A 269 -18.57 -14.37 7.28
C VAL A 269 -18.14 -13.02 6.69
N ILE A 270 -19.10 -12.22 6.26
CA ILE A 270 -18.88 -10.86 5.76
C ILE A 270 -19.32 -9.89 6.85
N VAL A 271 -18.50 -8.87 7.13
CA VAL A 271 -18.83 -7.77 8.06
C VAL A 271 -18.74 -6.46 7.30
N ASP A 272 -19.85 -5.71 7.25
CA ASP A 272 -19.95 -4.40 6.59
C ASP A 272 -20.65 -3.39 7.51
N GLY A 273 -19.88 -2.42 8.02
CA GLY A 273 -20.34 -1.53 9.09
C GLY A 273 -20.68 -2.31 10.37
N ASP A 274 -21.95 -2.30 10.75
CA ASP A 274 -22.52 -3.09 11.84
C ASP A 274 -23.30 -4.34 11.34
N SER A 275 -23.35 -4.58 10.03
CA SER A 275 -23.97 -5.78 9.45
C SER A 275 -23.01 -6.96 9.47
N VAL A 276 -23.49 -8.12 9.93
CA VAL A 276 -22.76 -9.40 9.89
C VAL A 276 -23.62 -10.44 9.15
N SER A 277 -23.10 -11.02 8.08
CA SER A 277 -23.80 -12.03 7.28
C SER A 277 -22.92 -13.24 6.98
N LEU A 278 -23.54 -14.41 6.80
CA LEU A 278 -22.87 -15.59 6.27
C LEU A 278 -22.97 -15.56 4.74
N TYR A 279 -21.83 -15.72 4.06
CA TYR A 279 -21.84 -15.86 2.61
C TYR A 279 -22.43 -17.22 2.22
N GLN A 280 -23.43 -17.19 1.35
CA GLN A 280 -24.02 -18.38 0.76
C GLN A 280 -23.79 -18.34 -0.76
N ILE A 281 -23.44 -19.47 -1.34
CA ILE A 281 -23.37 -19.61 -2.79
C ILE A 281 -24.81 -19.78 -3.27
N GLU A 282 -25.36 -18.75 -3.92
CA GLU A 282 -26.54 -18.92 -4.76
C GLU A 282 -26.15 -19.79 -5.96
N GLU A 283 -26.41 -21.10 -5.87
CA GLU A 283 -26.32 -21.98 -7.01
C GLU A 283 -27.33 -21.49 -8.07
N PRO A 284 -26.88 -21.17 -9.31
CA PRO A 284 -27.81 -20.76 -10.34
C PRO A 284 -28.79 -21.90 -10.59
N PRO A 285 -30.11 -21.64 -10.63
CA PRO A 285 -31.11 -22.70 -10.67
C PRO A 285 -30.84 -23.61 -11.87
N LEU A 286 -30.69 -24.91 -11.59
CA LEU A 286 -30.44 -25.93 -12.61
C LEU A 286 -31.47 -25.77 -13.73
N LYS A 287 -31.01 -25.33 -14.91
CA LYS A 287 -31.86 -25.25 -16.10
C LYS A 287 -32.44 -26.65 -16.31
N PRO A 288 -33.77 -26.82 -16.44
CA PRO A 288 -34.36 -28.14 -16.59
C PRO A 288 -33.74 -28.81 -17.82
N GLN A 289 -33.22 -30.03 -17.63
CA GLN A 289 -32.55 -30.81 -18.66
C GLN A 289 -33.55 -31.38 -19.67
N ASN A 290 -34.19 -30.47 -20.42
CA ASN A 290 -34.76 -30.80 -21.71
C ASN A 290 -33.62 -30.89 -22.72
N GLU A 291 -32.79 -31.92 -22.59
CA GLU A 291 -31.96 -32.37 -23.72
C GLU A 291 -32.91 -32.73 -24.87
N PRO A 292 -32.76 -32.13 -26.06
CA PRO A 292 -33.38 -32.72 -27.25
C PRO A 292 -32.67 -34.05 -27.49
N SER A 293 -33.38 -35.17 -27.30
CA SER A 293 -32.89 -36.49 -27.65
C SER A 293 -32.37 -36.47 -29.09
N LEU A 294 -31.14 -36.95 -29.32
CA LEU A 294 -30.59 -37.04 -30.68
C LEU A 294 -31.59 -37.74 -31.60
N PRO A 295 -31.82 -37.24 -32.82
CA PRO A 295 -32.62 -37.96 -33.79
C PRO A 295 -31.90 -39.26 -34.17
N GLU A 296 -32.53 -40.41 -33.91
CA GLU A 296 -32.11 -41.71 -34.44
C GLU A 296 -32.37 -41.78 -35.95
N ASN A 297 -31.61 -41.00 -36.74
CA ASN A 297 -31.42 -41.14 -38.18
C ASN A 297 -30.15 -40.36 -38.57
N PHE A 298 -28.98 -41.02 -38.48
CA PHE A 298 -27.83 -40.63 -39.28
C PHE A 298 -28.08 -41.09 -40.72
N ASP A 299 -27.99 -40.18 -41.68
CA ASP A 299 -27.83 -40.49 -43.10
C ASP A 299 -26.42 -40.03 -43.48
N ASP A 300 -25.55 -40.97 -43.84
CA ASP A 300 -24.08 -40.79 -43.81
C ASP A 300 -23.52 -39.98 -45.01
N ASN A 301 -24.25 -38.97 -45.51
CA ASN A 301 -23.88 -38.18 -46.69
C ASN A 301 -24.31 -36.70 -46.61
N ASP A 302 -23.51 -35.86 -45.96
CA ASP A 302 -22.93 -34.65 -46.59
C ASP A 302 -21.97 -33.93 -45.61
N ASP A 303 -20.73 -33.66 -46.06
CA ASP A 303 -19.78 -32.79 -45.36
C ASP A 303 -20.17 -31.30 -45.50
N PHE A 304 -19.72 -30.46 -44.55
CA PHE A 304 -19.84 -28.98 -44.52
C PHE A 304 -21.25 -28.35 -44.34
N GLU A 305 -21.67 -28.09 -43.10
CA GLU A 305 -22.45 -26.87 -42.73
C GLU A 305 -22.25 -26.40 -41.26
N GLU A 306 -21.50 -27.12 -40.40
CA GLU A 306 -21.49 -26.85 -38.95
C GLU A 306 -20.86 -25.49 -38.54
N GLU A 307 -19.87 -24.98 -39.27
CA GLU A 307 -19.31 -23.63 -39.02
C GLU A 307 -20.33 -22.50 -39.20
N ARG A 308 -21.41 -22.73 -39.98
CA ARG A 308 -22.35 -21.66 -40.37
C ARG A 308 -23.36 -21.30 -39.28
N ALA A 309 -23.52 -22.15 -38.27
CA ALA A 309 -24.43 -21.91 -37.15
C ALA A 309 -23.89 -20.84 -36.18
N LEU A 310 -22.61 -20.92 -35.82
CA LEU A 310 -21.97 -20.02 -34.84
C LEU A 310 -21.87 -18.57 -35.34
N GLN A 311 -21.74 -18.37 -36.66
CA GLN A 311 -21.61 -17.05 -37.27
C GLN A 311 -22.87 -16.17 -37.14
N LYS A 312 -24.03 -16.73 -36.73
CA LYS A 312 -25.31 -16.01 -36.58
C LYS A 312 -25.58 -15.44 -35.18
N PHE A 313 -24.71 -15.65 -34.20
CA PHE A 313 -24.90 -15.17 -32.82
C PHE A 313 -24.00 -13.98 -32.43
N PHE A 314 -23.13 -13.51 -33.34
CA PHE A 314 -22.35 -12.29 -33.17
C PHE A 314 -22.96 -11.15 -33.97
N ASP A 315 -23.50 -10.16 -33.24
CA ASP A 315 -23.98 -8.92 -33.83
C ASP A 315 -22.78 -8.05 -34.27
N LYS A 316 -22.70 -7.76 -35.57
CA LYS A 316 -21.50 -7.13 -36.16
C LYS A 316 -21.43 -5.63 -35.94
N ASP A 317 -22.57 -4.99 -35.68
CA ASP A 317 -22.63 -3.53 -35.48
C ASP A 317 -22.21 -3.11 -34.06
N ALA A 318 -21.97 -4.08 -33.16
CA ALA A 318 -21.53 -3.85 -31.78
C ALA A 318 -20.01 -3.94 -31.56
N LEU A 319 -19.20 -4.15 -32.61
CA LEU A 319 -17.76 -4.47 -32.49
C LEU A 319 -16.80 -3.53 -33.26
N CYS A 320 -17.18 -2.26 -33.43
CA CYS A 320 -16.25 -1.15 -33.64
C CYS A 320 -16.86 0.14 -33.07
N PRO A 321 -16.07 1.15 -32.62
CA PRO A 321 -14.64 1.33 -32.85
C PRO A 321 -13.79 1.20 -31.58
N LEU A 322 -13.13 0.04 -31.40
CA LEU A 322 -11.94 -0.09 -30.54
C LEU A 322 -10.63 -0.19 -31.34
N TYR A 323 -10.71 -0.40 -32.66
CA TYR A 323 -9.54 -0.48 -33.54
C TYR A 323 -9.04 0.89 -34.05
N GLU A 324 -9.85 1.94 -33.97
CA GLU A 324 -9.45 3.31 -34.41
C GLU A 324 -8.57 4.05 -33.39
N LEU A 325 -8.29 3.44 -32.23
CA LEU A 325 -7.58 4.06 -31.10
C LEU A 325 -6.12 3.58 -30.95
N PHE A 326 -5.67 2.63 -31.77
CA PHE A 326 -4.30 2.12 -31.78
C PHE A 326 -3.67 2.20 -33.18
N ASP A 327 -3.26 3.41 -33.56
CA ASP A 327 -2.51 3.68 -34.79
C ASP A 327 -1.10 3.08 -34.74
N TYR A 328 -1.00 1.80 -35.08
CA TYR A 328 0.26 1.08 -35.26
C TYR A 328 0.39 0.58 -36.70
N ASN A 329 1.00 1.43 -37.52
CA ASN A 329 1.55 1.04 -38.82
C ASN A 329 2.58 -0.09 -38.61
N LEU A 330 2.29 -1.27 -39.15
CA LEU A 330 3.18 -2.43 -39.17
C LEU A 330 3.19 -3.05 -40.57
N ASP A 331 3.77 -2.30 -41.52
CA ASP A 331 4.26 -2.86 -42.78
C ASP A 331 5.28 -3.96 -42.49
N MET A 332 4.98 -5.19 -42.92
CA MET A 332 5.99 -6.21 -43.19
C MET A 332 5.70 -6.93 -44.50
N GLN A 333 6.75 -7.13 -45.29
CA GLN A 333 6.78 -7.86 -46.57
C GLN A 333 7.13 -9.33 -46.35
#